data_AF-Q47H84-F1
#
_entry.id   AF-Q47H84-F1
#
_cell.length_a   1.000
_cell.length_b   1.000
_cell.length_c   1.000
_cell.angle_alpha   90.00
_cell.angle_beta   90.00
_cell.angle_gamma   90.00
#
_symmetry.space_group_name_H-M   'P 1'
#
loop_
_entity.id
_entity.type
_entity.pdbx_description
1 polymer ?
#
loop_
_entity_poly.entity_id
_entity_poly.type
_entity_poly.pdbx_seq_one_letter_code
_entity_poly.pdbx_strand_id
1 'polypeptide(L)'
;MVIIMSIKKMRTIGFYIPRKYILAFLFAVAPAFTVGAADATSEINGAWILDANATKEAILTTPPPPDSEKLAQWFLFISGYLAVVTYEFEGNLAKASVFRGKRVQEFELMSNDASDFKYVLKNTTTPKTISVSILNNGKIKIVPSDSPEFNFLRWKHGQLKTETATSDEVKAAISTWLVSLQAIQDALHKPFSTSIDMAPDKPSSGVQFQR
;
A
#
# COMPACT_ATOMS: atom_id res chain seq x y z
N MET A 1 17.21 -79.44 2.49
CA MET A 1 18.04 -79.62 3.70
C MET A 1 17.98 -78.32 4.49
N VAL A 2 17.34 -78.37 5.66
CA VAL A 2 17.27 -77.29 6.65
C VAL A 2 18.61 -77.25 7.39
N ILE A 3 19.11 -76.06 7.75
CA ILE A 3 19.64 -75.74 9.08
C ILE A 3 19.49 -74.22 9.31
N ILE A 4 18.83 -73.94 10.42
CA ILE A 4 18.58 -72.65 11.07
C ILE A 4 19.75 -72.37 12.01
N MET A 5 20.24 -71.12 12.09
CA MET A 5 20.84 -70.55 13.32
C MET A 5 20.88 -69.02 13.18
N SER A 6 19.98 -68.28 13.83
CA SER A 6 19.99 -67.85 15.24
C SER A 6 20.88 -66.62 15.48
N ILE A 7 20.26 -65.44 15.50
CA ILE A 7 20.81 -64.27 16.19
C ILE A 7 19.79 -63.77 17.21
N LYS A 8 20.30 -63.72 18.44
CA LYS A 8 19.71 -63.40 19.73
C LYS A 8 18.83 -62.15 19.77
N LYS A 9 17.69 -62.32 20.45
CA LYS A 9 16.91 -61.30 21.17
C LYS A 9 17.81 -60.34 21.96
N MET A 10 17.61 -59.04 21.78
CA MET A 10 17.84 -58.03 22.82
C MET A 10 16.54 -57.24 23.07
N ARG A 11 16.35 -56.93 24.35
CA ARG A 11 15.08 -56.73 25.03
C ARG A 11 14.43 -55.38 24.72
N THR A 12 13.13 -55.47 24.47
CA THR A 12 12.14 -54.39 24.53
C THR A 12 12.10 -53.78 25.93
N ILE A 13 12.39 -52.48 26.05
CA ILE A 13 11.98 -51.69 27.22
C ILE A 13 10.54 -51.25 26.92
N GLY A 14 9.59 -52.02 27.42
CA GLY A 14 8.17 -51.67 27.37
C GLY A 14 7.88 -50.59 28.39
N PHE A 15 7.69 -49.35 27.93
CA PHE A 15 6.92 -48.37 28.70
C PHE A 15 5.45 -48.75 28.58
N TYR A 16 4.95 -49.43 29.61
CA TYR A 16 3.56 -49.76 29.79
C TYR A 16 2.80 -48.49 30.18
N ILE A 17 2.29 -47.75 29.19
CA ILE A 17 1.41 -46.61 29.45
C ILE A 17 0.00 -47.20 29.71
N PRO A 18 -0.55 -47.08 30.93
CA PRO A 18 -1.87 -47.62 31.21
C PRO A 18 -2.92 -46.98 30.29
N ARG A 19 -3.69 -47.85 29.63
CA ARG A 19 -4.70 -47.58 28.59
C ARG A 19 -5.85 -46.63 29.00
N LYS A 20 -5.80 -46.06 30.20
CA LYS A 20 -6.79 -45.14 30.75
C LYS A 20 -6.40 -43.66 30.63
N TYR A 21 -5.23 -43.35 30.08
CA TYR A 21 -4.76 -41.97 29.87
C TYR A 21 -4.59 -41.57 28.40
N ILE A 22 -5.02 -42.39 27.44
CA ILE A 22 -5.04 -42.05 26.01
C ILE A 22 -6.41 -41.45 25.67
N LEU A 23 -6.79 -40.37 26.34
CA LEU A 23 -8.00 -39.61 25.97
C LEU A 23 -7.97 -38.17 26.49
N ALA A 24 -6.83 -37.48 26.36
CA ALA A 24 -6.76 -36.02 26.54
C ALA A 24 -5.43 -35.46 26.02
N PHE A 25 -5.20 -35.52 24.72
CA PHE A 25 -4.38 -34.49 24.05
C PHE A 25 -5.14 -34.06 22.79
N LEU A 26 -6.29 -33.43 23.08
CA LEU A 26 -7.05 -32.61 22.17
C LEU A 26 -6.14 -31.49 21.65
N PHE A 27 -6.08 -31.37 20.33
CA PHE A 27 -6.10 -30.11 19.60
C PHE A 27 -5.70 -28.86 20.39
N ALA A 28 -4.40 -28.55 20.39
CA ALA A 28 -3.90 -27.25 20.80
C ALA A 28 -2.74 -26.83 19.89
N VAL A 29 -3.00 -26.80 18.59
CA VAL A 29 -2.33 -25.85 17.68
C VAL A 29 -3.45 -25.12 16.96
N ALA A 30 -4.18 -24.30 17.70
CA ALA A 30 -4.95 -23.22 17.10
C ALA A 30 -3.94 -22.19 16.60
N PRO A 31 -4.10 -21.63 15.39
CA PRO A 31 -3.26 -20.55 14.92
C PRO A 31 -3.54 -19.33 15.81
N ALA A 32 -2.64 -19.05 16.75
CA ALA A 32 -2.54 -17.73 17.32
C ALA A 32 -2.06 -16.82 16.19
N PHE A 33 -2.93 -15.95 15.66
CA PHE A 33 -2.70 -14.61 15.09
C PHE A 33 -3.86 -14.22 14.14
N THR A 34 -5.07 -14.00 14.66
CA THR A 34 -6.13 -13.28 13.92
C THR A 34 -6.94 -12.37 14.84
N VAL A 35 -6.28 -11.62 15.74
CA VAL A 35 -6.94 -10.58 16.55
C VAL A 35 -6.57 -9.16 16.06
N GLY A 36 -5.64 -9.01 15.09
CA GLY A 36 -5.29 -7.71 14.50
C GLY A 36 -5.91 -7.41 13.12
N ALA A 37 -6.50 -8.41 12.45
CA ALA A 37 -6.94 -8.24 11.06
C ALA A 37 -8.27 -7.47 10.94
N ALA A 38 -9.21 -7.66 11.88
CA ALA A 38 -10.53 -7.04 11.81
C ALA A 38 -10.47 -5.52 12.02
N ASP A 39 -9.70 -5.05 13.01
CA ASP A 39 -9.61 -3.63 13.34
C ASP A 39 -8.92 -2.82 12.23
N ALA A 40 -7.82 -3.33 11.68
CA ALA A 40 -7.11 -2.67 10.58
C ALA A 40 -7.97 -2.57 9.30
N THR A 41 -8.72 -3.63 8.96
CA THR A 41 -9.63 -3.58 7.80
C THR A 41 -10.78 -2.58 7.97
N SER A 42 -11.16 -2.25 9.21
CA SER A 42 -12.22 -1.29 9.46
C SER A 42 -11.84 0.15 9.07
N GLU A 43 -10.56 0.51 9.16
CA GLU A 43 -10.07 1.86 8.86
C GLU A 43 -10.06 2.20 7.37
N ILE A 44 -9.94 1.19 6.50
CA ILE A 44 -9.95 1.39 5.04
C ILE A 44 -11.33 1.25 4.42
N ASN A 45 -12.33 0.76 5.17
CA ASN A 45 -13.65 0.46 4.63
C ASN A 45 -14.38 1.71 4.14
N GLY A 46 -15.03 1.58 2.99
CA GLY A 46 -15.79 2.64 2.34
C GLY A 46 -15.13 3.15 1.07
N ALA A 47 -15.64 4.27 0.58
CA ALA A 47 -15.23 4.84 -0.70
C ALA A 47 -14.11 5.88 -0.56
N TRP A 48 -13.21 5.85 -1.54
CA TRP A 48 -12.02 6.67 -1.62
C TRP A 48 -11.94 7.35 -2.98
N ILE A 49 -11.73 8.67 -2.93
CA ILE A 49 -11.59 9.54 -4.10
C ILE A 49 -10.25 10.24 -4.04
N LEU A 50 -9.77 10.68 -5.20
CA LEU A 50 -8.52 11.42 -5.27
C LEU A 50 -8.60 12.72 -4.47
N ASP A 51 -7.63 12.95 -3.61
CA ASP A 51 -7.39 14.22 -2.95
C ASP A 51 -6.34 15.00 -3.72
N ALA A 52 -6.79 15.86 -4.63
CA ALA A 52 -5.92 16.67 -5.49
C ALA A 52 -4.99 17.58 -4.67
N ASN A 53 -5.48 18.16 -3.57
CA ASN A 53 -4.69 19.05 -2.73
C ASN A 53 -3.61 18.28 -1.96
N ALA A 54 -3.97 17.16 -1.34
CA ALA A 54 -3.00 16.33 -0.64
C ALA A 54 -1.98 15.69 -1.59
N THR A 55 -2.40 15.35 -2.81
CA THR A 55 -1.50 14.85 -3.86
C THR A 55 -0.49 15.91 -4.25
N LYS A 56 -0.94 17.15 -4.49
CA LYS A 56 -0.08 18.30 -4.75
C LYS A 56 0.92 18.50 -3.60
N GLU A 57 0.46 18.56 -2.36
CA GLU A 57 1.32 18.71 -1.19
C GLU A 57 2.37 17.59 -1.08
N ALA A 58 1.96 16.33 -1.30
CA ALA A 58 2.87 15.19 -1.28
C ALA A 58 3.99 15.33 -2.33
N ILE A 59 3.68 15.82 -3.53
CA ILE A 59 4.67 16.02 -4.59
C ILE A 59 5.58 17.21 -4.27
N LEU A 60 5.03 18.32 -3.79
CA LEU A 60 5.79 19.52 -3.44
C LEU A 60 6.78 19.30 -2.29
N THR A 61 6.49 18.35 -1.40
CA THR A 61 7.31 18.06 -0.21
C THR A 61 8.23 16.86 -0.38
N THR A 62 8.11 16.11 -1.48
CA THR A 62 8.99 14.99 -1.79
C THR A 62 10.09 15.47 -2.75
N PRO A 63 11.37 15.14 -2.52
CA PRO A 63 12.42 15.41 -3.50
C PRO A 63 12.03 14.86 -4.88
N PRO A 64 12.25 15.62 -5.98
CA PRO A 64 11.91 15.17 -7.32
C PRO A 64 12.60 13.83 -7.62
N PRO A 65 11.86 12.81 -8.10
CA PRO A 65 12.50 11.57 -8.51
C PRO A 65 13.40 11.81 -9.73
N PRO A 66 14.38 10.92 -10.00
CA PRO A 66 15.27 11.03 -11.16
C PRO A 66 14.54 11.16 -12.51
N ASP A 67 13.31 10.62 -12.61
CA ASP A 67 12.46 10.66 -13.79
C ASP A 67 11.30 11.69 -13.66
N SER A 68 11.54 12.84 -13.02
CA SER A 68 10.49 13.84 -12.74
C SER A 68 9.75 14.34 -13.98
N GLU A 69 10.43 14.47 -15.12
CA GLU A 69 9.81 14.84 -16.40
C GLU A 69 8.80 13.79 -16.88
N LYS A 70 9.17 12.51 -16.83
CA LYS A 70 8.26 11.41 -17.19
C LYS A 70 7.07 11.36 -16.26
N LEU A 71 7.28 11.59 -14.96
CA LEU A 71 6.21 11.66 -13.98
C LEU A 71 5.24 12.83 -14.28
N ALA A 72 5.75 13.99 -14.67
CA ALA A 72 4.92 15.13 -15.05
C ALA A 72 4.09 14.85 -16.32
N GLN A 73 4.70 14.20 -17.33
CA GLN A 73 3.99 13.77 -18.54
C GLN A 73 2.93 12.70 -18.23
N TRP A 74 3.24 11.77 -17.33
CA TRP A 74 2.31 10.75 -16.87
C TRP A 74 1.08 11.36 -16.22
N PHE A 75 1.28 12.34 -15.31
CA PHE A 75 0.17 13.05 -14.67
C PHE A 75 -0.76 13.72 -15.67
N LEU A 76 -0.21 14.38 -16.70
CA LEU A 76 -1.01 14.93 -17.80
C LEU A 76 -1.83 13.84 -18.49
N PHE A 77 -1.17 12.76 -18.92
CA PHE A 77 -1.80 11.69 -19.69
C PHE A 77 -2.97 11.04 -18.96
N ILE A 78 -2.84 10.80 -17.65
CA ILE A 78 -3.86 10.09 -16.86
C ILE A 78 -4.89 11.02 -16.19
N SER A 79 -4.84 12.33 -16.44
CA SER A 79 -5.65 13.33 -15.73
C SER A 79 -7.15 13.06 -15.73
N GLY A 80 -7.69 12.75 -16.91
CA GLY A 80 -9.13 12.47 -17.05
C GLY A 80 -9.55 11.22 -16.28
N TYR A 81 -8.69 10.22 -16.21
CA TYR A 81 -8.91 9.00 -15.43
C TYR A 81 -8.87 9.29 -13.93
N LEU A 82 -7.86 10.04 -13.46
CA LEU A 82 -7.67 10.39 -12.05
C LEU A 82 -8.84 11.19 -11.47
N ALA A 83 -9.52 11.99 -12.29
CA ALA A 83 -10.70 12.74 -11.87
C ALA A 83 -11.95 11.86 -11.64
N VAL A 84 -11.99 10.63 -12.17
CA VAL A 84 -13.21 9.79 -12.19
C VAL A 84 -13.02 8.38 -11.62
N VAL A 85 -11.78 8.00 -11.29
CA VAL A 85 -11.49 6.74 -10.62
C VAL A 85 -11.84 6.83 -9.14
N THR A 86 -12.44 5.77 -8.63
CA THR A 86 -12.84 5.63 -7.24
C THR A 86 -12.48 4.23 -6.78
N TYR A 87 -12.05 4.10 -5.53
CA TYR A 87 -11.83 2.81 -4.90
C TYR A 87 -12.83 2.62 -3.77
N GLU A 88 -13.35 1.42 -3.61
CA GLU A 88 -14.25 1.05 -2.53
C GLU A 88 -13.73 -0.22 -1.87
N PHE A 89 -13.60 -0.19 -0.54
CA PHE A 89 -13.13 -1.34 0.24
C PHE A 89 -14.23 -1.83 1.18
N GLU A 90 -14.44 -3.14 1.18
CA GLU A 90 -15.42 -3.84 1.99
C GLU A 90 -14.73 -5.08 2.60
N GLY A 91 -13.93 -4.85 3.65
CA GLY A 91 -13.12 -5.85 4.31
C GLY A 91 -12.12 -6.50 3.35
N ASN A 92 -12.40 -7.75 2.97
CA ASN A 92 -11.54 -8.54 2.10
C ASN A 92 -11.71 -8.23 0.60
N LEU A 93 -12.70 -7.41 0.22
CA LEU A 93 -12.96 -7.04 -1.16
C LEU A 93 -12.57 -5.59 -1.41
N ALA A 94 -11.93 -5.33 -2.55
CA ALA A 94 -11.72 -3.99 -3.06
C ALA A 94 -12.31 -3.88 -4.47
N LYS A 95 -12.95 -2.76 -4.78
CA LYS A 95 -13.52 -2.44 -6.10
C LYS A 95 -12.84 -1.19 -6.62
N ALA A 96 -12.15 -1.28 -7.75
CA ALA A 96 -11.69 -0.12 -8.49
C ALA A 96 -12.69 0.19 -9.60
N SER A 97 -13.28 1.37 -9.55
CA SER A 97 -14.35 1.78 -10.44
C SER A 97 -13.95 3.02 -11.22
N VAL A 98 -14.25 3.05 -12.52
CA VAL A 98 -14.17 4.26 -13.35
C VAL A 98 -15.59 4.72 -13.63
N PHE A 99 -15.87 6.03 -13.47
CA PHE A 99 -17.21 6.60 -13.61
C PHE A 99 -18.25 5.99 -12.65
N ARG A 100 -17.88 5.77 -11.38
CA ARG A 100 -18.77 5.24 -10.32
C ARG A 100 -19.53 3.96 -10.72
N GLY A 101 -18.83 2.95 -11.25
CA GLY A 101 -19.40 1.60 -11.44
C GLY A 101 -19.54 1.11 -12.88
N LYS A 102 -19.23 1.93 -13.89
CA LYS A 102 -19.27 1.48 -15.30
C LYS A 102 -18.21 0.45 -15.67
N ARG A 103 -17.03 0.54 -15.05
CA ARG A 103 -15.94 -0.43 -15.20
C ARG A 103 -15.42 -0.75 -13.82
N VAL A 104 -15.76 -1.93 -13.32
CA VAL A 104 -15.39 -2.40 -11.99
C VAL A 104 -14.35 -3.48 -12.13
N GLN A 105 -13.21 -3.29 -11.47
CA GLN A 105 -12.23 -4.35 -11.23
C GLN A 105 -12.36 -4.74 -9.76
N GLU A 106 -12.52 -6.03 -9.50
CA GLU A 106 -12.64 -6.57 -8.14
C GLU A 106 -11.33 -7.21 -7.74
N PHE A 107 -10.87 -6.91 -6.53
CA PHE A 107 -9.65 -7.45 -5.95
C PHE A 107 -9.97 -8.10 -4.61
N GLU A 108 -9.26 -9.17 -4.29
CA GLU A 108 -9.40 -9.91 -3.04
C GLU A 108 -8.15 -9.73 -2.17
N LEU A 109 -8.35 -9.55 -0.87
CA LEU A 109 -7.27 -9.34 0.09
C LEU A 109 -6.37 -10.59 0.13
N MET A 110 -5.10 -10.40 -0.22
CA MET A 110 -4.07 -11.44 -0.20
C MET A 110 -3.32 -11.44 1.13
N SER A 111 -2.98 -10.26 1.64
CA SER A 111 -2.25 -10.10 2.89
C SER A 111 -2.45 -8.72 3.48
N ASN A 112 -2.33 -8.59 4.78
CA ASN A 112 -2.28 -7.32 5.49
C ASN A 112 -1.23 -7.34 6.62
N ASP A 113 -0.68 -6.17 6.91
CA ASP A 113 0.22 -5.92 8.02
C ASP A 113 -0.03 -4.52 8.58
N ALA A 114 -0.74 -4.43 9.70
CA ALA A 114 -1.13 -3.20 10.39
C ALA A 114 -1.74 -2.11 9.47
N SER A 115 -0.91 -1.26 8.86
CA SER A 115 -1.30 -0.16 7.98
C SER A 115 -1.22 -0.47 6.49
N ASP A 116 -0.68 -1.63 6.11
CA ASP A 116 -0.45 -2.02 4.72
C ASP A 116 -1.30 -3.22 4.31
N PHE A 117 -1.96 -3.12 3.16
CA PHE A 117 -2.84 -4.14 2.61
C PHE A 117 -2.44 -4.43 1.17
N LYS A 118 -2.53 -5.69 0.79
CA LYS A 118 -2.27 -6.13 -0.58
C LYS A 118 -3.47 -6.90 -1.09
N TYR A 119 -4.06 -6.41 -2.16
CA TYR A 119 -5.17 -7.08 -2.85
C TYR A 119 -4.71 -7.58 -4.21
N VAL A 120 -5.28 -8.70 -4.67
CA VAL A 120 -5.03 -9.30 -5.98
C VAL A 120 -6.29 -9.30 -6.83
N LEU A 121 -6.16 -8.94 -8.10
CA LEU A 121 -7.27 -8.88 -9.05
C LEU A 121 -7.91 -10.27 -9.17
N LYS A 122 -9.25 -10.32 -9.08
CA LYS A 122 -10.02 -11.56 -9.28
C LYS A 122 -10.17 -11.86 -10.76
N ASN A 123 -10.38 -13.14 -11.09
CA ASN A 123 -10.76 -13.62 -12.42
C ASN A 123 -9.81 -13.19 -13.56
N THR A 124 -8.50 -13.12 -13.28
CA THR A 124 -7.46 -12.79 -14.27
C THR A 124 -6.43 -13.91 -14.37
N THR A 125 -5.89 -14.10 -15.56
CA THR A 125 -4.72 -14.98 -15.81
C THR A 125 -3.40 -14.28 -15.51
N THR A 126 -3.40 -12.94 -15.53
CA THR A 126 -2.22 -12.12 -15.23
C THR A 126 -2.40 -11.51 -13.85
N PRO A 127 -1.59 -11.90 -12.85
CA PRO A 127 -1.74 -11.39 -11.50
C PRO A 127 -1.43 -9.89 -11.48
N LYS A 128 -2.46 -9.10 -11.21
CA LYS A 128 -2.37 -7.66 -10.95
C LYS A 128 -2.70 -7.43 -9.49
N THR A 129 -1.93 -6.60 -8.81
CA THR A 129 -2.16 -6.29 -7.39
C THR A 129 -2.32 -4.80 -7.18
N ILE A 130 -3.04 -4.44 -6.13
CA ILE A 130 -3.01 -3.09 -5.57
C ILE A 130 -2.47 -3.18 -4.14
N SER A 131 -1.52 -2.30 -3.83
CA SER A 131 -1.02 -2.09 -2.48
C SER A 131 -1.68 -0.85 -1.90
N VAL A 132 -2.24 -0.97 -0.70
CA VAL A 132 -2.93 0.10 0.01
C VAL A 132 -2.19 0.38 1.31
N SER A 133 -1.83 1.63 1.55
CA SER A 133 -1.15 2.04 2.77
C SER A 133 -1.94 3.15 3.46
N ILE A 134 -2.29 2.96 4.73
CA ILE A 134 -2.89 3.99 5.57
C ILE A 134 -1.83 5.04 5.91
N LEU A 135 -2.20 6.32 5.79
CA LEU A 135 -1.35 7.44 6.15
C LEU A 135 -1.87 8.14 7.40
N ASN A 136 -0.95 8.72 8.17
CA ASN A 136 -1.26 9.59 9.30
C ASN A 136 -1.99 10.84 8.79
N ASN A 137 -3.32 10.92 9.01
CA ASN A 137 -4.27 12.01 8.68
C ASN A 137 -5.58 11.53 7.98
N GLY A 138 -5.89 10.23 8.01
CA GLY A 138 -7.12 9.72 7.39
C GLY A 138 -7.08 9.73 5.85
N LYS A 139 -5.87 9.69 5.29
CA LYS A 139 -5.63 9.50 3.86
C LYS A 139 -5.03 8.12 3.64
N ILE A 140 -5.11 7.62 2.40
CA ILE A 140 -4.41 6.41 1.99
C ILE A 140 -3.60 6.64 0.72
N LYS A 141 -2.66 5.74 0.47
CA LYS A 141 -2.06 5.52 -0.85
C LYS A 141 -2.63 4.24 -1.43
N ILE A 142 -2.87 4.22 -2.73
CA ILE A 142 -3.27 3.02 -3.48
C ILE A 142 -2.35 2.94 -4.68
N VAL A 143 -1.55 1.88 -4.77
CA VAL A 143 -0.51 1.71 -5.79
C VAL A 143 -0.76 0.41 -6.55
N PRO A 144 -1.25 0.48 -7.80
CA PRO A 144 -1.28 -0.67 -8.70
C PRO A 144 0.14 -1.16 -9.02
N SER A 145 0.33 -2.48 -9.10
CA SER A 145 1.63 -3.10 -9.40
C SER A 145 2.22 -2.69 -10.75
N ASP A 146 1.38 -2.26 -11.68
CA ASP A 146 1.72 -1.83 -13.04
C ASP A 146 1.79 -0.30 -13.19
N SER A 147 1.64 0.47 -12.10
CA SER A 147 1.67 1.93 -12.16
C SER A 147 2.29 2.52 -10.89
N PRO A 148 3.62 2.44 -10.73
CA PRO A 148 4.34 2.93 -9.55
C PRO A 148 4.17 4.44 -9.31
N GLU A 149 3.82 5.22 -10.34
CA GLU A 149 3.55 6.65 -10.27
C GLU A 149 2.37 6.97 -9.33
N PHE A 150 1.47 6.01 -9.10
CA PHE A 150 0.38 6.15 -8.13
C PHE A 150 0.87 6.34 -6.69
N ASN A 151 2.14 6.04 -6.37
CA ASN A 151 2.70 6.25 -5.04
C ASN A 151 2.66 7.72 -4.58
N PHE A 152 2.58 8.68 -5.51
CA PHE A 152 2.45 10.10 -5.21
C PHE A 152 1.00 10.54 -4.95
N LEU A 153 0.03 9.72 -5.37
CA LEU A 153 -1.39 10.03 -5.21
C LEU A 153 -1.80 9.87 -3.75
N ARG A 154 -2.70 10.74 -3.32
CA ARG A 154 -3.34 10.69 -2.02
C ARG A 154 -4.84 10.57 -2.21
N TRP A 155 -5.43 9.67 -1.45
CA TRP A 155 -6.85 9.39 -1.50
C TRP A 155 -7.46 9.78 -0.15
N LYS A 156 -8.67 10.32 -0.20
CA LYS A 156 -9.46 10.65 0.99
C LYS A 156 -10.80 9.94 0.93
N HIS A 157 -11.41 9.75 2.09
CA HIS A 157 -12.79 9.27 2.15
C HIS A 157 -13.72 10.19 1.34
N GLY A 158 -14.52 9.56 0.48
CA GLY A 158 -15.55 10.22 -0.31
C GLY A 158 -16.92 9.66 0.04
N GLN A 159 -17.96 10.51 0.00
CA GLN A 159 -19.34 10.03 -0.02
C GLN A 159 -19.74 9.79 -1.47
N LEU A 160 -19.85 8.53 -1.89
CA LEU A 160 -20.46 8.19 -3.18
C LEU A 160 -21.97 8.31 -3.02
N LYS A 161 -22.52 9.50 -3.28
CA LYS A 161 -23.95 9.78 -3.07
C LYS A 161 -24.88 9.18 -4.13
N THR A 162 -24.36 8.61 -5.22
CA THR A 162 -25.15 8.10 -6.36
C THR A 162 -24.40 7.03 -7.15
N GLU A 163 -25.13 6.09 -7.76
CA GLU A 163 -24.63 5.09 -8.73
C GLU A 163 -24.03 5.70 -10.00
N THR A 164 -24.16 7.01 -10.22
CA THR A 164 -23.55 7.67 -11.38
C THR A 164 -23.15 9.09 -11.01
N ALA A 165 -21.91 9.46 -11.31
CA ALA A 165 -21.45 10.84 -11.16
C ALA A 165 -22.18 11.73 -12.18
N THR A 166 -22.69 12.86 -11.74
CA THR A 166 -23.27 13.85 -12.66
C THR A 166 -22.16 14.51 -13.47
N SER A 167 -22.50 15.07 -14.64
CA SER A 167 -21.55 15.81 -15.48
C SER A 167 -20.86 16.94 -14.72
N ASP A 168 -21.59 17.64 -13.83
CA ASP A 168 -21.06 18.75 -13.05
C ASP A 168 -20.10 18.30 -11.95
N GLU A 169 -20.37 17.17 -11.29
CA GLU A 169 -19.43 16.56 -10.34
C GLU A 169 -18.12 16.18 -11.04
N VAL A 170 -18.20 15.58 -12.23
CA VAL A 170 -17.02 15.21 -13.02
C VAL A 170 -16.24 16.47 -13.44
N LYS A 171 -16.92 17.51 -13.93
CA LYS A 171 -16.28 18.78 -14.29
C LYS A 171 -15.60 19.45 -13.09
N ALA A 172 -16.25 19.46 -11.92
CA ALA A 172 -15.68 20.03 -10.71
C ALA A 172 -14.43 19.27 -10.25
N ALA A 173 -14.45 17.94 -10.30
CA ALA A 173 -13.29 17.10 -10.00
C ALA A 173 -12.14 17.35 -10.98
N ILE A 174 -12.43 17.40 -12.30
CA ILE A 174 -11.46 17.73 -13.34
C ILE A 174 -10.86 19.12 -13.10
N SER A 175 -11.69 20.13 -12.85
CA SER A 175 -11.22 21.51 -12.62
C SER A 175 -10.27 21.60 -11.41
N THR A 176 -10.66 20.97 -10.30
CA THR A 176 -9.82 20.92 -9.08
C THR A 176 -8.49 20.21 -9.34
N TRP A 177 -8.52 19.12 -10.12
CA TRP A 177 -7.32 18.39 -10.52
C TRP A 177 -6.43 19.23 -11.45
N LEU A 178 -7.00 19.92 -12.44
CA LEU A 178 -6.26 20.79 -13.37
C LEU A 178 -5.52 21.93 -12.65
N VAL A 179 -6.14 22.57 -11.66
CA VAL A 179 -5.47 23.59 -10.83
C VAL A 179 -4.27 22.99 -10.08
N SER A 180 -4.41 21.75 -9.60
CA SER A 180 -3.33 21.07 -8.87
C SER A 180 -2.21 20.60 -9.79
N LEU A 181 -2.55 20.16 -11.01
CA LEU A 181 -1.60 19.70 -12.03
C LEU A 181 -0.58 20.77 -12.40
N GLN A 182 -1.01 22.02 -12.57
CA GLN A 182 -0.10 23.09 -12.95
C GLN A 182 0.99 23.28 -11.89
N ALA A 183 0.60 23.29 -10.60
CA ALA A 183 1.55 23.37 -9.50
C ALA A 183 2.46 22.13 -9.40
N ILE A 184 1.93 20.94 -9.70
CA ILE A 184 2.70 19.68 -9.74
C ILE A 184 3.75 19.74 -10.86
N GLN A 185 3.36 20.19 -12.05
CA GLN A 185 4.28 20.34 -13.17
C GLN A 185 5.41 21.31 -12.87
N ASP A 186 5.09 22.48 -12.34
CA ASP A 186 6.08 23.49 -11.98
C ASP A 186 7.09 22.95 -10.97
N ALA A 187 6.65 22.11 -10.03
CA ALA A 187 7.52 21.52 -9.02
C ALA A 187 8.43 20.41 -9.58
N LEU A 188 7.91 19.59 -10.50
CA LEU A 188 8.66 18.50 -11.10
C LEU A 188 9.69 18.96 -12.15
N HIS A 189 9.51 20.15 -12.74
CA HIS A 189 10.46 20.76 -13.67
C HIS A 189 11.49 21.68 -13.02
N LYS A 190 11.35 22.02 -11.73
CA LYS A 190 12.34 22.83 -11.03
C LYS A 190 13.54 21.96 -10.62
N PRO A 191 14.78 22.33 -10.96
CA PRO A 191 15.95 21.67 -10.40
C PRO A 191 15.92 21.85 -8.88
N PHE A 192 16.10 20.75 -8.13
CA PHE A 192 16.18 20.78 -6.67
C PHE A 192 17.47 21.50 -6.27
N SER A 193 17.40 22.83 -6.12
CA SER A 193 18.51 23.62 -5.58
C SER A 193 18.67 23.23 -4.12
N THR A 194 19.58 22.30 -3.86
CA THR A 194 20.01 21.95 -2.51
C THR A 194 20.90 23.09 -2.04
N SER A 195 20.32 24.23 -1.63
CA SER A 195 21.07 25.23 -0.87
C SER A 195 21.22 24.69 0.54
N ILE A 196 22.12 23.73 0.73
CA ILE A 196 22.77 23.58 2.02
C ILE A 196 23.63 24.84 2.12
N ASP A 197 23.16 25.83 2.88
CA ASP A 197 24.02 26.87 3.43
C ASP A 197 25.04 26.18 4.33
N MET A 198 26.11 25.66 3.72
CA MET A 198 27.36 25.47 4.41
C MET A 198 27.88 26.86 4.71
N ALA A 199 27.55 27.35 5.91
CA ALA A 199 28.21 28.50 6.49
C ALA A 199 29.72 28.34 6.30
N PRO A 200 30.44 29.35 5.75
CA PRO A 200 31.88 29.24 5.64
C PRO A 200 32.47 29.22 7.05
N ASP A 201 33.09 28.08 7.40
CA ASP A 201 33.98 27.99 8.55
C ASP A 201 35.04 29.08 8.41
N LYS A 202 34.93 30.07 9.30
CA LYS A 202 35.83 31.19 9.40
C LYS A 202 37.21 30.65 9.82
N PRO A 203 38.29 30.82 9.06
CA PRO A 203 39.61 30.50 9.58
C PRO A 203 39.95 31.52 10.68
N SER A 204 40.07 31.03 11.91
CA SER A 204 40.58 31.80 13.05
C SER A 204 42.04 32.13 12.80
N SER A 205 42.29 33.41 12.53
CA SER A 205 43.60 33.99 12.30
C SER A 205 44.46 34.02 13.58
N GLY A 206 45.70 33.55 13.45
CA GLY A 206 46.88 34.24 14.00
C GLY A 206 47.16 34.11 15.51
N VAL A 207 47.92 33.07 15.87
CA VAL A 207 48.77 33.08 17.06
C VAL A 207 49.95 34.04 16.80
N GLN A 208 50.01 35.17 17.50
CA GLN A 208 51.22 35.99 17.57
C GLN A 208 52.14 35.48 18.67
N PHE A 209 53.33 35.03 18.29
CA PHE A 209 54.45 34.84 19.21
C PHE A 209 55.18 36.18 19.39
N GLN A 210 55.20 36.72 20.60
CA GLN A 210 56.15 37.77 21.00
C GLN A 210 57.47 37.11 21.43
N ARG A 211 58.59 37.73 21.04
CA ARG A 211 59.93 37.49 21.57
C ARG A 211 60.27 38.56 22.60
#